data_AF-S7RHZ4-F1
#
_entry.id   AF-S7RHZ4-F1
#
_cell.length_a   1.000
_cell.length_b   1.000
_cell.length_c   1.000
_cell.angle_alpha   90.00
_cell.angle_beta   90.00
_cell.angle_gamma   90.00
#
_symmetry.space_group_name_H-M   'P 1'
#
loop_
_entity.id
_entity.type
_entity.pdbx_description
1 polymer ?
#
loop_
_entity_poly.entity_id
_entity_poly.type
_entity_poly.pdbx_seq_one_letter_code
_entity_poly.pdbx_strand_id
1 'polypeptide(L)'
;MSVSPSSTPSPLCSPSEPLRPTRVLLLLSTQNAPLSEPPVGVPAAATIRANIGHVLAKARSVPPAQRPRIIHVRNNGDAGDPDEPHTRGWQLHFPPAEDEFVVDKSKNNAFAGTRLAQLVPKDAEIVVVGMQSDFCVRATCSAALGRGNEVLLIRGAHGTYDRLEVFAGGGITPASKIEAEIEAELEEAGVVVLQMEDVPGIFTDR
;
A
#
# COMPACT_ATOMS: atom_id res chain seq x y z
N MET A 1 34.25 -38.80 -51.52
CA MET A 1 33.04 -39.09 -50.70
C MET A 1 33.55 -39.75 -49.43
N SER A 2 33.37 -39.29 -48.20
CA SER A 2 32.46 -38.32 -47.59
C SER A 2 33.20 -37.72 -46.38
N VAL A 3 33.06 -36.41 -46.15
CA VAL A 3 33.65 -35.71 -45.00
C VAL A 3 32.65 -35.77 -43.85
N SER A 4 33.08 -36.22 -42.68
CA SER A 4 32.30 -36.30 -41.45
C SER A 4 31.81 -34.91 -40.99
N PRO A 5 30.56 -34.74 -40.55
CA PRO A 5 30.18 -33.55 -39.80
C PRO A 5 30.38 -33.78 -38.30
N SER A 6 31.07 -32.83 -37.67
CA SER A 6 31.20 -32.71 -36.22
C SER A 6 29.86 -32.29 -35.61
N SER A 7 29.49 -32.95 -34.51
CA SER A 7 28.34 -32.59 -33.68
C SER A 7 28.77 -31.56 -32.64
N THR A 8 28.35 -30.31 -32.81
CA THR A 8 28.39 -29.31 -31.75
C THR A 8 27.26 -29.59 -30.74
N PRO A 9 27.54 -29.65 -29.42
CA PRO A 9 26.49 -29.76 -28.43
C PRO A 9 25.73 -28.42 -28.31
N SER A 10 24.40 -28.50 -28.27
CA SER A 10 23.51 -27.38 -27.99
C SER A 10 23.81 -26.76 -26.61
N PRO A 11 23.69 -25.43 -26.44
CA PRO A 11 23.86 -24.82 -25.13
C PRO A 11 22.72 -25.29 -24.21
N LEU A 12 23.10 -25.91 -23.10
CA LEU A 12 22.21 -26.29 -22.02
C LEU A 12 21.43 -25.06 -21.55
N CYS A 13 20.11 -25.20 -21.49
CA CYS A 13 19.19 -24.24 -20.89
C CYS A 13 19.68 -23.90 -19.48
N SER A 14 20.06 -22.64 -19.24
CA SER A 14 20.37 -22.12 -17.91
C SER A 14 19.17 -22.35 -17.00
N PRO A 15 19.35 -22.75 -15.72
CA PRO A 15 18.24 -22.75 -14.78
C PRO A 15 17.67 -21.34 -14.72
N SER A 16 16.38 -21.19 -14.99
CA SER A 16 15.66 -19.93 -14.85
C SER A 16 15.91 -19.40 -13.44
N GLU A 17 16.47 -18.20 -13.33
CA GLU A 17 16.52 -17.49 -12.04
C GLU A 17 15.13 -17.53 -11.41
N PRO A 18 15.01 -17.76 -10.09
CA PRO A 18 13.72 -17.70 -9.43
C PRO A 18 13.10 -16.34 -9.76
N LEU A 19 11.91 -16.35 -10.37
CA LEU A 19 11.18 -15.12 -10.68
C LEU A 19 11.06 -14.34 -9.37
N ARG A 20 11.68 -13.16 -9.32
CA ARG A 20 11.52 -12.26 -8.19
C ARG A 20 10.04 -11.84 -8.14
N PRO A 21 9.39 -11.93 -6.96
CA PRO A 21 7.99 -11.53 -6.85
C PRO A 21 7.84 -10.07 -7.26
N THR A 22 6.73 -9.75 -7.93
CA THR A 22 6.44 -8.37 -8.32
C THR A 22 6.23 -7.54 -7.04
N ARG A 23 7.03 -6.49 -6.84
CA ARG A 23 6.82 -5.57 -5.70
C ARG A 23 5.82 -4.49 -6.05
N VAL A 24 4.93 -4.18 -5.11
CA VAL A 24 3.92 -3.13 -5.23
C VAL A 24 4.01 -2.20 -4.03
N LEU A 25 4.08 -0.89 -4.26
CA LEU A 25 3.76 0.10 -3.22
C LEU A 25 2.31 0.55 -3.41
N LEU A 26 1.48 0.29 -2.42
CA LEU A 26 0.06 0.61 -2.39
C LEU A 26 -0.21 1.76 -1.41
N LEU A 27 -0.49 2.95 -1.96
CA LEU A 27 -0.89 4.12 -1.19
C LEU A 27 -2.41 4.14 -1.09
N LEU A 28 -2.96 3.86 0.09
CA LEU A 28 -4.40 3.81 0.33
C LEU A 28 -4.93 5.16 0.81
N SER A 29 -5.89 5.74 0.09
CA SER A 29 -6.64 6.95 0.46
C SER A 29 -5.76 8.10 0.95
N THR A 30 -4.59 8.31 0.33
CA THR A 30 -3.65 9.40 0.67
C THR A 30 -4.10 10.72 0.05
N GLN A 31 -5.32 11.12 0.40
CA GLN A 31 -6.00 12.31 -0.11
C GLN A 31 -5.78 13.51 0.82
N ASN A 32 -6.07 14.70 0.32
CA ASN A 32 -5.86 15.94 1.07
C ASN A 32 -6.65 15.98 2.36
N ALA A 33 -7.90 15.53 2.39
CA ALA A 33 -8.74 15.57 3.58
C ALA A 33 -8.11 14.84 4.78
N PRO A 34 -7.84 13.52 4.72
CA PRO A 34 -7.27 12.79 5.86
C PRO A 34 -5.84 13.23 6.22
N LEU A 35 -5.11 13.83 5.29
CA LEU A 35 -3.72 14.30 5.49
C LEU A 35 -3.61 15.81 5.78
N SER A 36 -4.73 16.53 5.91
CA SER A 36 -4.75 17.93 6.32
C SER A 36 -4.45 18.08 7.82
N GLU A 37 -4.23 19.31 8.28
CA GLU A 37 -4.04 19.55 9.71
C GLU A 37 -5.32 19.19 10.51
N PRO A 38 -5.19 18.67 11.73
CA PRO A 38 -6.32 18.47 12.63
C PRO A 38 -7.09 19.77 12.88
N PRO A 39 -8.43 19.72 13.08
CA PRO A 39 -9.23 18.51 13.22
C PRO A 39 -9.77 17.94 11.90
N VAL A 40 -9.41 18.50 10.74
CA VAL A 40 -9.90 18.01 9.43
C VAL A 40 -9.24 16.68 9.09
N GLY A 41 -7.91 16.64 9.15
CA GLY A 41 -7.16 15.39 9.01
C GLY A 41 -7.01 14.64 10.33
N VAL A 42 -6.39 13.47 10.24
CA VAL A 42 -6.14 12.63 11.43
C VAL A 42 -5.19 13.31 12.42
N PRO A 43 -5.25 12.98 13.72
CA PRO A 43 -4.41 13.62 14.75
C PRO A 43 -2.91 13.65 14.41
N ALA A 44 -2.38 12.58 13.80
CA ALA A 44 -0.96 12.45 13.43
C ALA A 44 -0.67 12.83 11.96
N ALA A 45 -1.54 13.59 11.29
CA ALA A 45 -1.48 13.83 9.85
C ALA A 45 -0.12 14.35 9.36
N ALA A 46 0.51 15.28 10.10
CA ALA A 46 1.82 15.83 9.72
C ALA A 46 2.92 14.76 9.67
N THR A 47 2.99 13.90 10.69
CA THR A 47 3.98 12.81 10.76
C THR A 47 3.71 11.75 9.70
N ILE A 48 2.46 11.32 9.57
CA ILE A 48 2.06 10.31 8.57
C ILE A 48 2.34 10.82 7.16
N ARG A 49 2.00 12.07 6.86
CA ARG A 49 2.29 12.72 5.57
C ARG A 49 3.79 12.71 5.27
N ALA A 50 4.63 13.06 6.24
CA ALA A 50 6.09 13.03 6.07
C ALA A 50 6.60 11.60 5.79
N ASN A 51 6.12 10.63 6.56
CA ASN A 51 6.53 9.23 6.44
C ASN A 51 6.09 8.59 5.11
N ILE A 52 4.84 8.81 4.69
CA ILE A 52 4.36 8.37 3.37
C ILE A 52 5.20 9.01 2.26
N GLY A 53 5.52 10.29 2.38
CA GLY A 53 6.40 11.00 1.44
C GLY A 53 7.78 10.34 1.34
N HIS A 54 8.38 9.94 2.46
CA HIS A 54 9.65 9.22 2.48
C HIS A 54 9.57 7.84 1.81
N VAL A 55 8.53 7.04 2.12
CA VAL A 55 8.32 5.72 1.49
C VAL A 55 8.14 5.86 -0.02
N LEU A 56 7.31 6.82 -0.46
CA LEU A 56 7.07 7.08 -1.88
C LEU A 56 8.34 7.56 -2.59
N ALA A 57 9.09 8.49 -1.99
CA ALA A 57 10.36 8.95 -2.54
C ALA A 57 11.37 7.80 -2.67
N LYS A 58 11.45 6.92 -1.67
CA LYS A 58 12.31 5.75 -1.72
C LYS A 58 11.90 4.81 -2.85
N ALA A 59 10.62 4.49 -3.00
CA ALA A 59 10.12 3.68 -4.12
C ALA A 59 10.50 4.28 -5.47
N ARG A 60 10.29 5.59 -5.66
CA ARG A 60 10.63 6.31 -6.90
C ARG A 60 12.13 6.34 -7.21
N SER A 61 12.98 6.34 -6.18
CA SER A 61 14.45 6.33 -6.32
C SER A 61 15.02 5.01 -6.81
N VAL A 62 14.25 3.91 -6.75
CA VAL A 62 14.69 2.61 -7.23
C VAL A 62 14.84 2.64 -8.76
N PRO A 63 15.93 2.04 -9.31
CA PRO A 63 16.12 1.95 -10.75
C PRO A 63 14.89 1.34 -11.46
N PRO A 64 14.50 1.81 -12.66
CA PRO A 64 13.27 1.37 -13.33
C PRO A 64 13.10 -0.15 -13.46
N ALA A 65 14.20 -0.89 -13.65
CA ALA A 65 14.17 -2.35 -13.77
C ALA A 65 13.78 -3.09 -12.47
N GLN A 66 13.90 -2.44 -11.31
CA GLN A 66 13.63 -3.02 -9.99
C GLN A 66 12.55 -2.23 -9.22
N ARG A 67 12.07 -1.13 -9.80
CA ARG A 67 11.13 -0.22 -9.15
C ARG A 67 9.83 -0.97 -8.82
N PRO A 68 9.33 -0.87 -7.59
CA PRO A 68 8.02 -1.42 -7.28
C PRO A 68 6.96 -0.70 -8.12
N ARG A 69 5.92 -1.42 -8.52
CA ARG A 69 4.74 -0.77 -9.12
C ARG A 69 4.08 0.11 -8.07
N ILE A 70 3.97 1.42 -8.34
CA ILE A 70 3.35 2.37 -7.42
C ILE A 70 1.89 2.56 -7.83
N ILE A 71 0.98 2.33 -6.88
CA ILE A 71 -0.46 2.42 -7.07
C ILE A 71 -1.06 3.31 -6.00
N HIS A 72 -1.67 4.41 -6.43
CA HIS A 72 -2.45 5.32 -5.61
C HIS A 72 -3.91 4.90 -5.64
N VAL A 73 -4.46 4.52 -4.50
CA VAL A 73 -5.87 4.19 -4.38
C VAL A 73 -6.57 5.39 -3.76
N ARG A 74 -7.54 5.97 -4.47
CA ARG A 74 -8.32 7.13 -4.02
C ARG A 74 -9.71 6.67 -3.62
N ASN A 75 -10.15 7.06 -2.42
CA ASN A 75 -11.49 6.79 -1.93
C ASN A 75 -12.47 7.84 -2.47
N ASN A 76 -13.62 7.38 -2.95
CA ASN A 76 -14.76 8.21 -3.29
C ASN A 76 -15.73 8.17 -2.11
N GLY A 77 -15.70 9.23 -1.29
CA GLY A 77 -16.69 9.44 -0.23
C GLY A 77 -18.08 9.72 -0.80
N ASP A 78 -19.08 9.62 0.06
CA ASP A 78 -20.45 10.01 -0.26
C ASP A 78 -20.56 11.54 -0.32
N ALA A 79 -21.71 12.04 -0.79
CA ALA A 79 -21.95 13.48 -0.85
C ALA A 79 -21.90 14.10 0.55
N GLY A 80 -21.09 15.15 0.71
CA GLY A 80 -20.83 15.82 1.99
C GLY A 80 -19.65 15.24 2.79
N ASP A 81 -19.08 14.10 2.38
CA ASP A 81 -17.88 13.58 3.03
C ASP A 81 -16.66 14.48 2.74
N PRO A 82 -15.66 14.52 3.63
CA PRO A 82 -14.43 15.29 3.40
C PRO A 82 -13.68 14.91 2.12
N ASP A 83 -13.87 13.68 1.64
CA ASP A 83 -13.34 13.13 0.39
C ASP A 83 -14.45 12.86 -0.65
N GLU A 84 -15.49 13.70 -0.70
CA GLU A 84 -16.47 13.70 -1.79
C GLU A 84 -15.76 13.95 -3.14
N PRO A 85 -16.04 13.15 -4.19
CA PRO A 85 -15.44 13.29 -5.51
C PRO A 85 -15.42 14.73 -6.07
N HIS A 86 -14.34 15.07 -6.77
CA HIS A 86 -14.11 16.38 -7.39
C HIS A 86 -13.94 17.57 -6.43
N THR A 87 -13.94 17.34 -5.12
CA THR A 87 -13.60 18.38 -4.13
C THR A 87 -12.09 18.48 -3.89
N ARG A 88 -11.66 19.54 -3.20
CA ARG A 88 -10.24 19.72 -2.80
C ARG A 88 -9.76 18.62 -1.86
N GLY A 89 -10.62 18.20 -0.92
CA GLY A 89 -10.30 17.15 0.06
C GLY A 89 -10.11 15.79 -0.60
N TRP A 90 -10.82 15.53 -1.69
CA TRP A 90 -10.73 14.28 -2.45
C TRP A 90 -9.47 14.13 -3.31
N GLN A 91 -8.80 15.23 -3.68
CA GLN A 91 -7.59 15.13 -4.50
C GLN A 91 -6.48 14.38 -3.75
N LEU A 92 -5.68 13.59 -4.50
CA LEU A 92 -4.50 12.94 -3.95
C LEU A 92 -3.53 13.99 -3.42
N HIS A 93 -3.02 13.74 -2.21
CA HIS A 93 -2.04 14.61 -1.59
C HIS A 93 -0.67 14.49 -2.26
N PHE A 94 -0.33 13.27 -2.71
CA PHE A 94 0.87 12.98 -3.48
C PHE A 94 0.49 12.83 -4.96
N PRO A 95 0.87 13.78 -5.84
CA PRO A 95 0.60 13.66 -7.25
C PRO A 95 1.29 12.41 -7.83
N PRO A 96 0.56 11.59 -8.62
CA PRO A 96 1.16 10.45 -9.31
C PRO A 96 2.12 10.91 -10.40
N ALA A 97 3.20 10.15 -10.61
CA ALA A 97 4.04 10.31 -11.80
C ALA A 97 3.40 9.60 -13.02
N GLU A 98 3.94 9.83 -14.22
CA GLU A 98 3.39 9.31 -15.48
C GLU A 98 3.31 7.78 -15.52
N ASP A 99 4.25 7.09 -14.86
CA ASP A 99 4.34 5.63 -14.78
C ASP A 99 3.58 5.02 -13.57
N GLU A 100 2.85 5.83 -12.81
CA GLU A 100 2.14 5.41 -11.61
C GLU A 100 0.63 5.25 -11.85
N PHE A 101 0.02 4.28 -11.18
CA PHE A 101 -1.39 3.97 -11.37
C PHE A 101 -2.26 4.71 -10.36
N VAL A 102 -3.45 5.16 -10.78
CA VAL A 102 -4.51 5.64 -9.89
C VAL A 102 -5.72 4.73 -10.01
N VAL A 103 -6.26 4.29 -8.86
CA VAL A 103 -7.48 3.47 -8.78
C VAL A 103 -8.47 4.15 -7.84
N ASP A 104 -9.64 4.50 -8.37
CA ASP A 104 -10.74 5.00 -7.55
C ASP A 104 -11.54 3.83 -6.95
N LYS A 105 -11.94 3.96 -5.67
CA LYS A 105 -12.75 2.95 -4.96
C LYS A 105 -13.92 3.57 -4.20
N SER A 106 -14.97 2.79 -3.99
CA SER A 106 -16.15 3.18 -3.18
C SER A 106 -16.43 2.21 -2.03
N LYS A 107 -15.47 1.35 -1.70
CA LYS A 107 -15.55 0.36 -0.60
C LYS A 107 -14.24 0.38 0.19
N ASN A 108 -14.26 -0.10 1.43
CA ASN A 108 -13.05 -0.15 2.26
C ASN A 108 -11.99 -1.08 1.66
N ASN A 109 -12.40 -2.27 1.23
CA ASN A 109 -11.54 -3.18 0.49
C ASN A 109 -11.28 -2.62 -0.92
N ALA A 110 -10.04 -2.20 -1.17
CA ALA A 110 -9.64 -1.61 -2.45
C ALA A 110 -9.72 -2.57 -3.65
N PHE A 111 -9.77 -3.88 -3.44
CA PHE A 111 -9.99 -4.86 -4.52
C PHE A 111 -11.47 -4.99 -4.93
N ALA A 112 -12.40 -4.62 -4.05
CA ALA A 112 -13.82 -4.82 -4.28
C ALA A 112 -14.37 -3.79 -5.27
N GLY A 113 -14.82 -4.27 -6.44
CA GLY A 113 -15.43 -3.41 -7.47
C GLY A 113 -14.44 -2.50 -8.21
N THR A 114 -13.14 -2.78 -8.13
CA THR A 114 -12.10 -2.01 -8.83
C THR A 114 -11.27 -2.90 -9.75
N ARG A 115 -10.36 -2.28 -10.51
CA ARG A 115 -9.38 -2.98 -11.33
C ARG A 115 -8.08 -3.32 -10.59
N LEU A 116 -8.00 -3.08 -9.27
CA LEU A 116 -6.77 -3.25 -8.50
C LEU A 116 -6.20 -4.67 -8.60
N ALA A 117 -7.05 -5.69 -8.63
CA ALA A 117 -6.62 -7.09 -8.77
C ALA A 117 -5.90 -7.39 -10.10
N GLN A 118 -6.12 -6.59 -11.14
CA GLN A 118 -5.40 -6.70 -12.43
C GLN A 118 -4.01 -6.07 -12.35
N LEU A 119 -3.82 -5.09 -11.47
CA LEU A 119 -2.57 -4.36 -11.27
C LEU A 119 -1.66 -5.03 -10.22
N VAL A 120 -2.24 -5.83 -9.34
CA VAL A 120 -1.55 -6.52 -8.24
C VAL A 120 -1.64 -8.04 -8.47
N PRO A 121 -0.60 -8.67 -9.05
CA PRO A 121 -0.50 -10.12 -9.16
C PRO A 121 -0.68 -10.84 -7.83
N LYS A 122 -1.06 -12.12 -7.83
CA LYS A 122 -1.29 -12.88 -6.58
C LYS A 122 0.01 -13.19 -5.82
N ASP A 123 1.12 -13.31 -6.55
CA ASP A 123 2.47 -13.52 -6.05
C ASP A 123 3.19 -12.20 -5.71
N ALA A 124 2.49 -11.07 -5.77
CA ALA A 124 3.08 -9.77 -5.45
C ALA A 124 3.28 -9.60 -3.93
N GLU A 125 4.43 -9.03 -3.57
CA GLU A 125 4.72 -8.47 -2.26
C GLU A 125 4.21 -7.02 -2.23
N ILE A 126 3.31 -6.71 -1.31
CA ILE A 126 2.61 -5.42 -1.25
C ILE A 126 3.08 -4.64 -0.02
N VAL A 127 3.76 -3.52 -0.24
CA VAL A 127 4.03 -2.52 0.78
C VAL A 127 2.83 -1.59 0.87
N VAL A 128 2.20 -1.49 2.04
CA VAL A 128 1.00 -0.70 2.28
C VAL A 128 1.29 0.50 3.17
N VAL A 129 0.79 1.67 2.74
CA VAL A 129 0.77 2.92 3.50
C VAL A 129 -0.57 3.63 3.31
N GLY A 130 -0.92 4.54 4.20
CA GLY A 130 -2.07 5.44 4.03
C GLY A 130 -3.22 5.23 5.01
N MET A 131 -4.44 5.50 4.58
CA MET A 131 -5.58 5.79 5.45
C MET A 131 -6.85 5.04 5.02
N GLN A 132 -7.77 4.74 5.93
CA GLN A 132 -7.63 4.75 7.40
C GLN A 132 -7.26 3.36 7.91
N SER A 133 -6.61 3.28 9.06
CA SER A 133 -6.07 2.06 9.66
C SER A 133 -7.15 0.99 9.86
N ASP A 134 -8.20 1.31 10.60
CA ASP A 134 -9.30 0.41 10.97
C ASP A 134 -10.36 0.23 9.87
N PHE A 135 -10.25 0.96 8.76
CA PHE A 135 -11.13 0.84 7.60
C PHE A 135 -10.39 0.30 6.37
N CYS A 136 -9.88 1.20 5.53
CA CYS A 136 -9.38 0.85 4.20
C CYS A 136 -8.10 0.01 4.26
N VAL A 137 -7.19 0.33 5.19
CA VAL A 137 -5.94 -0.41 5.39
C VAL A 137 -6.27 -1.82 5.87
N ARG A 138 -6.96 -1.97 7.01
CA ARG A 138 -7.41 -3.27 7.52
C ARG A 138 -8.09 -4.13 6.47
N ALA A 139 -9.14 -3.59 5.83
CA ALA A 139 -9.93 -4.35 4.86
C ALA A 139 -9.13 -4.76 3.61
N THR A 140 -8.24 -3.90 3.13
CA THR A 140 -7.43 -4.20 1.94
C THR A 140 -6.31 -5.18 2.26
N CYS A 141 -5.62 -5.03 3.40
CA CYS A 141 -4.59 -5.96 3.85
C CYS A 141 -5.16 -7.37 4.06
N SER A 142 -6.29 -7.48 4.78
CA SER A 142 -6.97 -8.78 4.98
C SER A 142 -7.38 -9.41 3.64
N ALA A 143 -7.89 -8.61 2.70
CA ALA A 143 -8.25 -9.12 1.37
C ALA A 143 -7.02 -9.54 0.54
N ALA A 144 -5.90 -8.82 0.65
CA ALA A 144 -4.65 -9.19 0.00
C ALA A 144 -4.11 -10.53 0.52
N LEU A 145 -4.07 -10.73 1.84
CA LEU A 145 -3.70 -12.02 2.44
C LEU A 145 -4.60 -13.14 1.93
N GLY A 146 -5.92 -12.94 1.90
CA GLY A 146 -6.87 -13.92 1.36
C GLY A 146 -6.68 -14.23 -0.14
N ARG A 147 -6.02 -13.35 -0.91
CA ARG A 147 -5.65 -13.59 -2.31
C ARG A 147 -4.34 -14.37 -2.47
N GLY A 148 -3.57 -14.54 -1.38
CA GLY A 148 -2.26 -15.18 -1.35
C GLY A 148 -1.07 -14.21 -1.46
N ASN A 149 -1.31 -12.90 -1.36
CA ASN A 149 -0.24 -11.91 -1.40
C ASN A 149 0.55 -11.88 -0.09
N GLU A 150 1.85 -11.61 -0.19
CA GLU A 150 2.64 -11.13 0.94
C GLU A 150 2.32 -9.64 1.16
N VAL A 151 2.11 -9.26 2.42
CA VAL A 151 1.71 -7.89 2.79
C VAL A 151 2.67 -7.36 3.85
N LEU A 152 3.26 -6.21 3.56
CA LEU A 152 4.13 -5.44 4.44
C LEU A 152 3.41 -4.14 4.81
N LEU A 153 3.12 -3.91 6.09
CA LEU A 153 2.50 -2.66 6.57
C LEU A 153 3.56 -1.81 7.27
N ILE A 154 3.67 -0.52 6.91
CA ILE A 154 4.67 0.37 7.50
C ILE A 154 4.08 1.14 8.69
N ARG A 155 4.44 0.74 9.91
CA ARG A 155 4.08 1.45 11.15
C ARG A 155 4.49 2.91 11.06
N GLY A 156 3.58 3.81 11.42
CA GLY A 156 3.78 5.26 11.34
C GLY A 156 3.62 5.86 9.94
N ALA A 157 3.36 5.06 8.91
CA ALA A 157 2.95 5.53 7.58
C ALA A 157 1.49 5.12 7.24
N HIS A 158 0.71 4.75 8.25
CA HIS A 158 -0.74 4.71 8.22
C HIS A 158 -1.29 5.41 9.45
N GLY A 159 -2.59 5.73 9.46
CA GLY A 159 -3.24 6.26 10.65
C GLY A 159 -4.75 6.24 10.61
N THR A 160 -5.40 6.77 11.63
CA THR A 160 -6.86 6.90 11.69
C THR A 160 -7.30 8.07 12.58
N TYR A 161 -8.61 8.26 12.74
CA TYR A 161 -9.19 9.27 13.62
C TYR A 161 -9.43 8.71 15.02
N ASP A 162 -9.50 9.60 16.00
CA ASP A 162 -10.04 9.27 17.32
C ASP A 162 -11.46 8.71 17.18
N ARG A 163 -11.74 7.58 17.82
CA ARG A 163 -13.06 6.93 17.74
C ARG A 163 -13.89 7.27 18.96
N LEU A 164 -15.09 7.78 18.73
CA LEU A 164 -16.08 8.00 19.78
C LEU A 164 -16.77 6.67 20.13
N GLU A 165 -16.61 6.22 21.36
CA GLU A 165 -17.19 4.96 21.84
C GLU A 165 -18.62 5.20 22.33
N VAL A 166 -19.59 5.09 21.42
CA VAL A 166 -21.00 5.40 21.71
C VAL A 166 -21.67 4.34 22.60
N PHE A 167 -21.29 3.07 22.45
CA PHE A 167 -21.95 1.95 23.14
C PHE A 167 -21.27 1.48 24.43
N ALA A 168 -20.04 1.95 24.70
CA ALA A 168 -19.25 1.57 25.88
C ALA A 168 -19.29 2.60 27.01
N GLY A 169 -20.40 3.33 27.14
CA GLY A 169 -20.58 4.34 28.21
C GLY A 169 -20.08 5.75 27.86
N GLY A 170 -19.75 6.00 26.60
CA GLY A 170 -19.11 7.25 26.17
C GLY A 170 -17.60 7.23 26.41
N GLY A 171 -16.86 7.93 25.56
CA GLY A 171 -15.40 8.02 25.65
C GLY A 171 -14.76 8.15 24.28
N ILE A 172 -13.47 8.46 24.28
CA ILE A 172 -12.68 8.57 23.05
C ILE A 172 -11.57 7.52 23.13
N THR A 173 -11.53 6.62 22.15
CA THR A 173 -10.37 5.78 21.90
C THR A 173 -9.41 6.57 21.03
N PRO A 174 -8.19 6.89 21.50
CA PRO A 174 -7.23 7.65 20.73
C PRO A 174 -6.82 6.92 19.45
N ALA A 175 -6.60 7.65 18.36
CA ALA A 175 -6.18 7.13 17.06
C ALA A 175 -4.97 6.20 17.18
N SER A 176 -3.96 6.57 17.96
CA SER A 176 -2.75 5.76 18.18
C SER A 176 -3.03 4.40 18.81
N LYS A 177 -4.05 4.30 19.66
CA LYS A 177 -4.47 3.02 20.25
C LYS A 177 -5.16 2.14 19.21
N ILE A 178 -6.01 2.74 18.37
CA ILE A 178 -6.68 2.03 17.27
C ILE A 178 -5.64 1.54 16.27
N GLU A 179 -4.67 2.38 15.90
CA GLU A 179 -3.55 2.02 15.03
C GLU A 179 -2.80 0.79 15.56
N ALA A 180 -2.42 0.78 16.83
CA ALA A 180 -1.73 -0.35 17.46
C ALA A 180 -2.58 -1.63 17.53
N GLU A 181 -3.89 -1.50 17.80
CA GLU A 181 -4.82 -2.64 17.78
C GLU A 181 -4.92 -3.26 16.38
N ILE A 182 -5.00 -2.44 15.34
CA ILE A 182 -5.07 -2.91 13.95
C ILE A 182 -3.75 -3.53 13.48
N GLU A 183 -2.62 -2.94 13.86
CA GLU A 183 -1.30 -3.52 13.58
C GLU A 183 -1.19 -4.92 14.18
N ALA A 184 -1.56 -5.10 15.45
CA ALA A 184 -1.52 -6.40 16.12
C ALA A 184 -2.46 -7.42 15.46
N GLU A 185 -3.69 -7.00 15.11
CA GLU A 185 -4.65 -7.86 14.39
C GLU A 185 -4.10 -8.32 13.04
N LEU A 186 -3.57 -7.39 12.25
CA LEU A 186 -3.02 -7.69 10.93
C LEU A 186 -1.75 -8.55 11.02
N GLU A 187 -0.91 -8.31 12.02
CA GLU A 187 0.28 -9.11 12.29
C GLU A 187 -0.09 -10.56 12.64
N GLU A 188 -1.08 -10.77 13.51
CA GLU A 188 -1.60 -12.10 13.84
C GLU A 188 -2.20 -12.82 12.61
N ALA A 189 -2.81 -12.06 11.69
CA ALA A 189 -3.34 -12.58 10.43
C ALA A 189 -2.25 -12.93 9.39
N GLY A 190 -1.00 -12.49 9.59
CA GLY A 190 0.14 -12.78 8.71
C GLY A 190 0.67 -11.61 7.89
N VAL A 191 0.25 -10.37 8.17
CA VAL A 191 0.92 -9.17 7.66
C VAL A 191 2.25 -9.00 8.39
N VAL A 192 3.31 -8.62 7.69
CA VAL A 192 4.57 -8.21 8.33
C VAL A 192 4.51 -6.73 8.63
N VAL A 193 4.56 -6.34 9.90
CA VAL A 193 4.60 -4.94 10.31
C VAL A 193 6.05 -4.48 10.40
N LEU A 194 6.41 -3.49 9.57
CA LEU A 194 7.75 -2.92 9.50
C LEU A 194 7.81 -1.53 10.13
N GLN A 195 8.99 -1.13 10.59
CA GLN A 195 9.26 0.20 11.11
C GLN A 195 9.75 1.15 10.02
N MET A 196 9.68 2.46 10.28
CA MET A 196 10.25 3.47 9.37
C MET A 196 11.77 3.31 9.15
N GLU A 197 12.49 2.71 10.10
CA GLU A 197 13.92 2.39 9.97
C GLU A 197 14.21 1.28 8.94
N ASP A 198 13.22 0.48 8.56
CA ASP A 198 13.36 -0.58 7.54
C ASP A 198 13.22 -0.05 6.10
N VAL A 199 12.61 1.13 5.93
CA VAL A 199 12.32 1.74 4.62
C VAL A 199 13.54 1.86 3.70
N PRO A 200 14.75 2.19 4.16
CA PRO A 200 15.93 2.23 3.29
C PRO A 200 16.21 0.91 2.55
N GLY A 201 15.85 -0.24 3.12
CA GLY A 201 16.09 -1.57 2.54
C GLY A 201 14.86 -2.23 1.90
N ILE A 202 13.67 -1.64 2.02
CA ILE A 202 12.40 -2.32 1.70
C ILE A 202 12.21 -2.64 0.21
N PHE A 203 12.78 -1.82 -0.68
CA PHE A 203 12.67 -2.01 -2.14
C PHE A 203 13.98 -2.42 -2.81
N THR A 204 15.03 -2.69 -2.03
CA THR A 204 16.30 -3.21 -2.57
C THR A 204 16.29 -4.74 -2.52
N ASP A 205 17.14 -5.37 -3.32
CA ASP A 205 17.26 -6.82 -3.34
C ASP A 205 17.57 -7.36 -1.94
N ARG A 206 16.79 -8.36 -1.52
CA ARG A 206 17.10 -9.25 -0.39
C ARG A 206 17.68 -10.54 -0.96
#